data_AF-A0AAJ1I477-F1
#
_entry.id   AF-A0AAJ1I477-F1
#
_cell.length_a   1.000
_cell.length_b   1.000
_cell.length_c   1.000
_cell.angle_alpha   90.00
_cell.angle_beta   90.00
_cell.angle_gamma   90.00
#
_symmetry.space_group_name_H-M   'P 1'
#
loop_
_entity.id
_entity.type
_entity.pdbx_description
1 polymer ?
#
loop_
_entity_poly.entity_id
_entity_poly.type
_entity_poly.pdbx_seq_one_letter_code
_entity_poly.pdbx_strand_id
1 'polypeptide(L)'
;MVATLEAPPSTAVAPPADPRSFTFQMPLFRPGTQVTQNGKAEKVSHVILRRRELMVYLVGHEDPVRPERLSIAPSMFTTQRRPEALSWIL
;
A
#
# COMPACT_ATOMS: atom_id res chain seq x y z
N MET A 1 23.01 -11.74 -47.05
CA MET A 1 22.18 -10.57 -46.69
C MET A 1 21.60 -10.86 -45.31
N VAL A 2 22.01 -10.15 -44.27
CA VAL A 2 21.60 -10.40 -42.89
C VAL A 2 20.44 -9.45 -42.57
N ALA A 3 19.27 -10.00 -42.22
CA ALA A 3 18.11 -9.21 -41.84
C ALA A 3 18.25 -8.75 -40.38
N THR A 4 18.37 -7.45 -40.16
CA THR A 4 18.27 -6.83 -38.84
C THR A 4 16.82 -6.92 -38.36
N LEU A 5 16.58 -7.66 -37.27
CA LEU A 5 15.29 -7.69 -36.59
C LEU A 5 15.20 -6.47 -35.67
N GLU A 6 14.48 -5.44 -36.08
CA GLU A 6 14.21 -4.26 -35.26
C GLU A 6 13.15 -4.62 -34.19
N ALA A 7 13.51 -4.54 -32.92
CA ALA A 7 12.59 -4.76 -31.81
C ALA A 7 11.53 -3.65 -31.78
N PRO A 8 10.26 -3.96 -31.42
CA PRO A 8 9.23 -2.93 -31.35
C PRO A 8 9.60 -1.88 -30.30
N PRO A 9 9.24 -0.60 -30.51
CA PRO A 9 9.49 0.44 -29.52
C PRO A 9 8.75 0.08 -28.24
N SER A 10 9.52 -0.17 -27.18
CA SER A 10 9.00 -0.27 -25.83
C SER A 10 8.28 1.05 -25.53
N THR A 11 6.94 1.03 -25.55
CA THR A 11 6.11 2.16 -25.17
C THR A 11 6.31 2.42 -23.68
N ALA A 12 7.41 3.08 -23.34
CA ALA A 12 7.59 3.73 -22.06
C ALA A 12 6.51 4.82 -22.01
N VAL A 13 5.45 4.56 -21.24
CA VAL A 13 4.40 5.54 -20.97
C VAL A 13 5.10 6.79 -20.43
N ALA A 14 5.04 7.89 -21.19
CA ALA A 14 5.62 9.15 -20.77
C ALA A 14 4.98 9.56 -19.43
N PRO A 15 5.78 9.93 -18.41
CA PRO A 15 5.22 10.32 -17.12
C PRO A 15 4.31 11.55 -17.30
N PRO A 16 3.07 11.55 -16.76
CA PRO A 16 2.22 12.74 -16.77
C PRO A 16 2.92 13.98 -16.19
N ALA A 17 2.68 15.12 -16.83
CA ALA A 17 3.38 16.39 -16.61
C ALA A 17 3.13 17.05 -15.23
N ASP A 18 2.17 16.55 -14.45
CA ASP A 18 1.88 17.04 -13.10
C ASP A 18 2.37 16.03 -12.04
N PRO A 19 3.33 16.36 -11.16
CA PRO A 19 3.79 15.46 -10.10
C PRO A 19 2.68 15.03 -9.13
N ARG A 20 1.55 15.76 -9.04
CA ARG A 20 0.39 15.34 -8.24
C ARG A 20 -0.35 14.12 -8.81
N SER A 21 -0.20 13.86 -10.10
CA SER A 21 -0.84 12.73 -10.80
C SER A 21 -0.37 11.35 -10.32
N PHE A 22 0.73 11.29 -9.57
CA PHE A 22 1.31 10.04 -9.06
C PHE A 22 1.19 9.87 -7.55
N THR A 23 0.41 10.70 -6.86
CA THR A 23 0.28 10.65 -5.40
C THR A 23 -1.16 10.43 -4.97
N PHE A 24 -1.35 9.56 -3.98
CA PHE A 24 -2.68 9.11 -3.55
C PHE A 24 -2.72 9.06 -2.03
N GLN A 25 -3.84 9.44 -1.44
CA GLN A 25 -4.09 9.27 -0.01
C GLN A 25 -4.94 8.03 0.19
N MET A 26 -4.47 7.09 1.00
CA MET A 26 -5.20 5.86 1.27
C MET A 26 -4.98 5.37 2.70
N PRO A 27 -6.02 4.84 3.37
CA PRO A 27 -5.86 4.11 4.62
C PRO A 27 -4.87 2.97 4.46
N LEU A 28 -3.94 2.84 5.40
CA LEU A 28 -2.92 1.80 5.37
C LEU A 28 -2.87 1.06 6.70
N PHE A 29 -3.32 -0.19 6.66
CA PHE A 29 -3.24 -1.08 7.81
C PHE A 29 -1.93 -1.86 7.78
N ARG A 30 -1.13 -1.71 8.84
CA ARG A 30 0.10 -2.48 9.06
C ARG A 30 0.18 -2.91 10.53
N PRO A 31 0.89 -3.99 10.85
CA PRO A 31 1.20 -4.33 12.23
C PRO A 31 1.76 -3.12 12.99
N GLY A 32 1.23 -2.86 14.19
CA GLY A 32 1.64 -1.77 15.05
C GLY A 32 0.94 -0.43 14.83
N THR A 33 0.19 -0.27 13.74
CA THR A 33 -0.55 0.96 13.45
C THR A 33 -1.68 1.19 14.47
N GLN A 34 -1.82 2.44 14.92
CA GLN A 34 -2.92 2.86 15.79
C GLN A 34 -4.16 3.17 14.94
N VAL A 35 -5.31 2.65 15.35
CA VAL A 35 -6.61 2.84 14.70
C VAL A 35 -7.65 3.19 15.75
N THR A 36 -8.80 3.69 15.32
CA THR A 36 -9.95 3.94 16.21
C THR A 36 -11.10 3.02 15.84
N GLN A 37 -11.63 2.29 16.82
CA GLN A 37 -12.82 1.46 16.68
C GLN A 37 -13.87 1.94 17.67
N ASN A 38 -15.03 2.38 17.21
CA ASN A 38 -16.13 2.88 18.06
C ASN A 38 -15.68 3.94 19.09
N GLY A 39 -14.76 4.84 18.70
CA GLY A 39 -14.22 5.88 19.57
C GLY A 39 -13.10 5.45 20.51
N LYS A 40 -12.73 4.16 20.54
CA LYS A 40 -11.61 3.65 21.33
C LYS A 40 -10.36 3.50 20.48
N ALA A 41 -9.21 3.90 21.04
CA ALA A 41 -7.92 3.66 20.42
C ALA A 41 -7.55 2.19 20.53
N GLU A 42 -7.23 1.58 19.39
CA GLU A 42 -6.87 0.18 19.24
C GLU A 42 -5.58 0.07 18.42
N LYS A 43 -4.91 -1.06 18.50
CA LYS A 43 -3.66 -1.31 17.80
C LYS A 43 -3.79 -2.50 16.86
N VAL A 44 -3.33 -2.35 15.62
CA VAL A 44 -3.30 -3.45 14.65
C VAL A 44 -2.24 -4.47 15.05
N SER A 45 -2.63 -5.73 15.21
CA SER A 45 -1.74 -6.86 15.40
C SER A 45 -1.19 -7.32 14.04
N HIS A 46 -2.09 -7.74 13.15
CA HIS A 46 -1.75 -8.23 11.83
C HIS A 46 -2.94 -8.04 10.87
N VAL A 47 -2.68 -8.22 9.58
CA VAL A 47 -3.66 -8.02 8.53
C VAL A 47 -3.62 -9.23 7.61
N ILE A 48 -4.80 -9.76 7.28
CA ILE A 48 -4.96 -10.92 6.40
C ILE A 48 -5.84 -10.53 5.22
N LEU A 49 -5.50 -11.02 4.03
CA LEU A 49 -6.40 -10.99 2.88
C LEU A 49 -6.98 -12.39 2.67
N ARG A 50 -8.30 -12.54 2.80
CA ARG A 50 -8.99 -13.83 2.64
C ARG A 50 -10.21 -13.65 1.74
N ARG A 51 -10.33 -14.46 0.68
CA ARG A 51 -11.47 -14.42 -0.26
C ARG A 51 -11.76 -13.02 -0.81
N ARG A 52 -10.70 -12.24 -1.11
CA ARG A 52 -10.78 -10.84 -1.56
C ARG A 52 -11.30 -9.84 -0.50
N GLU A 53 -11.45 -10.26 0.75
CA GLU A 53 -11.75 -9.37 1.88
C GLU A 53 -10.49 -9.11 2.70
N LEU A 54 -10.29 -7.84 3.09
CA LEU A 54 -9.25 -7.43 4.02
C LEU A 54 -9.77 -7.60 5.45
N MET A 55 -9.00 -8.28 6.29
CA MET A 55 -9.35 -8.58 7.66
C MET A 55 -8.26 -8.04 8.58
N VAL A 56 -8.63 -7.14 9.49
CA VAL A 56 -7.69 -6.47 10.39
C VAL A 56 -7.85 -7.06 11.79
N TYR A 57 -6.78 -7.65 12.31
CA TYR A 57 -6.76 -8.18 13.67
C TYR A 57 -6.20 -7.11 14.60
N LEU A 58 -6.91 -6.86 15.69
CA LEU A 58 -6.50 -5.92 16.72
C LEU A 58 -5.83 -6.67 17.88
N VAL A 59 -4.90 -6.01 18.57
CA VAL A 59 -4.20 -6.60 19.72
C VAL A 59 -5.22 -6.92 20.82
N GLY A 60 -5.29 -8.19 21.22
CA GLY A 60 -6.19 -8.65 22.29
C GLY A 60 -7.63 -8.94 21.84
N HIS A 61 -7.93 -8.86 20.55
CA HIS A 61 -9.23 -9.27 19.99
C HIS A 61 -9.08 -10.60 19.27
N GLU A 62 -10.00 -11.54 19.53
CA GLU A 62 -10.01 -12.84 18.84
C GLU A 62 -10.56 -12.71 17.42
N ASP A 63 -11.61 -11.91 17.26
CA ASP A 63 -12.30 -11.75 15.99
C ASP A 63 -11.66 -10.66 15.11
N PRO A 64 -11.57 -10.91 13.79
CA PRO A 64 -11.13 -9.91 12.83
C PRO A 64 -12.15 -8.80 12.66
N VAL A 65 -11.65 -7.58 12.50
CA VAL A 65 -12.46 -6.40 12.23
C VAL A 65 -12.35 -6.03 10.76
N ARG A 66 -13.49 -5.73 10.14
CA ARG A 66 -13.56 -5.19 8.79
C ARG A 66 -12.97 -3.77 8.75
N PRO A 67 -12.16 -3.42 7.74
CA PRO A 67 -11.47 -2.14 7.69
C PRO A 67 -12.42 -0.94 7.65
N GLU A 68 -13.63 -1.10 7.11
CA GLU A 68 -14.64 -0.04 7.06
C GLU A 68 -15.19 0.33 8.45
N ARG A 69 -14.96 -0.52 9.47
CA ARG A 69 -15.33 -0.26 10.86
C ARG A 69 -14.21 0.40 11.67
N LEU A 70 -13.07 0.65 11.04
CA LEU A 70 -11.90 1.26 11.66
C LEU A 70 -11.65 2.64 11.04
N SER A 71 -11.31 3.60 11.89
CA SER A 71 -10.85 4.92 11.46
C SER A 71 -9.33 5.00 11.62
N ILE A 72 -8.67 5.56 10.60
CA ILE A 72 -7.22 5.76 10.54
C ILE A 72 -6.92 7.00 9.70
N ALA A 73 -5.88 7.75 10.08
CA ALA A 73 -5.37 8.82 9.24
C ALA A 73 -4.85 8.27 7.89
N PRO A 74 -5.21 8.88 6.75
CA PRO A 74 -4.76 8.40 5.45
C PRO A 74 -3.24 8.56 5.32
N SER A 75 -2.62 7.56 4.69
CA SER A 75 -1.20 7.58 4.34
C SER A 75 -1.00 8.06 2.90
N MET A 76 0.09 8.78 2.66
CA MET A 76 0.50 9.17 1.31
C MET A 76 1.21 8.02 0.61
N PHE A 77 0.70 7.65 -0.56
CA PHE A 77 1.30 6.70 -1.49
C PHE A 77 1.75 7.41 -2.76
N THR A 78 2.71 6.81 -3.44
CA THR A 78 3.05 7.19 -4.81
C THR A 78 3.14 5.97 -5.72
N THR A 79 2.72 6.14 -6.97
CA THR A 79 2.90 5.13 -8.02
C THR A 79 4.31 5.17 -8.62
N GLN A 80 5.11 6.18 -8.30
CA GLN A 80 6.51 6.21 -8.69
C GLN A 80 7.30 5.19 -7.85
N ARG A 81 8.09 4.36 -8.53
CA ARG A 81 9.04 3.47 -7.87
C ARG A 81 10.03 4.34 -7.08
N ARG A 82 9.93 4.34 -5.75
CA ARG A 82 10.99 4.89 -4.91
C ARG A 82 12.09 3.85 -4.78
N PRO A 83 13.36 4.19 -5.08
CA PRO A 83 14.46 3.31 -4.74
C PRO A 83 14.40 3.07 -3.23
N GLU A 84 14.26 1.80 -2.85
CA GLU A 84 14.39 1.43 -1.45
C GLU A 84 15.84 1.74 -1.06
N ALA A 85 16.04 2.53 0.01
CA ALA A 85 17.36 2.62 0.60
C ALA A 85 17.67 1.21 1.11
N LEU A 86 18.52 0.49 0.39
CA LEU A 86 19.05 -0.82 0.76
C LEU A 86 19.74 -0.68 2.12
N SER A 87 19.00 -0.88 3.22
CA SER A 87 19.54 -0.92 4.58
C SER A 87 19.88 -2.38 4.93
N TRP A 88 20.96 -2.92 4.37
CA TRP A 88 21.46 -4.27 4.69
C TRP A 88 22.66 -4.26 5.63
N ILE A 89 22.84 -3.25 6.47
CA ILE A 89 24.05 -3.03 7.29
C ILE A 89 23.57 -2.23 8.53
N LEU A 90 23.69 -2.62 9.82
CA LEU A 90 24.52 -3.55 10.60
C LEU A 90 23.70 -4.13 11.77
#